data_AF-A0A522W9F4-F1
#
_entry.id   AF-A0A522W9F4-F1
#
_cell.length_a   1.000
_cell.length_b   1.000
_cell.length_c   1.000
_cell.angle_alpha   90.00
_cell.angle_beta   90.00
_cell.angle_gamma   90.00
#
_symmetry.space_group_name_H-M   'P 1'
#
loop_
_entity.id
_entity.type
_entity.pdbx_description
1 polymer ?
#
loop_
_entity_poly.entity_id
_entity_poly.type
_entity_poly.pdbx_seq_one_letter_code
_entity_poly.pdbx_strand_id
1 'polypeptide(L)'
;MSCKKPKLPNERDVLRVKEKYENHLLSLANVVGVGIGYKTIQNVITNRLCIKVYVENKIPLVRLAKAQRIPGKFNNVETDVEETGKLKA
;
A
#
# COMPACT_ATOMS: atom_id res chain seq x y z
N MET A 1 0.29 25.41 16.48
CA MET A 1 0.63 24.00 16.20
C MET A 1 0.90 23.85 14.71
N SER A 2 2.16 23.82 14.30
CA SER A 2 2.53 23.71 12.89
C SER A 2 2.25 22.30 12.41
N CYS A 3 1.07 22.09 11.83
CA CYS A 3 0.78 20.90 11.03
C CYS A 3 1.78 20.88 9.88
N LYS A 4 2.92 20.18 10.06
CA LYS A 4 3.87 19.88 9.00
C LYS A 4 3.09 19.15 7.92
N LYS A 5 2.63 19.87 6.89
CA LYS A 5 2.04 19.26 5.70
C LYS A 5 3.13 18.37 5.10
N PRO A 6 2.98 17.03 5.13
CA PRO A 6 3.98 16.18 4.52
C PRO A 6 3.97 16.47 3.01
N LYS A 7 5.16 16.62 2.43
CA LYS A 7 5.36 16.69 0.99
C LYS A 7 4.59 15.55 0.34
N LEU A 8 3.62 15.89 -0.50
CA LEU A 8 2.84 14.93 -1.26
C LEU A 8 3.80 14.26 -2.26
N PRO A 9 3.91 12.93 -2.30
CA PRO A 9 4.69 12.27 -3.32
C PRO A 9 4.01 12.48 -4.67
N ASN A 10 4.80 12.83 -5.70
CA ASN A 10 4.26 12.97 -7.05
C ASN A 10 3.77 11.62 -7.56
N GLU A 11 2.80 11.60 -8.47
CA GLU A 11 2.30 10.38 -9.12
C GLU A 11 3.42 9.55 -9.73
N ARG A 12 4.40 10.20 -10.36
CA ARG A 12 5.58 9.55 -10.93
C ARG A 12 6.45 8.84 -9.89
N ASP A 13 6.57 9.41 -8.70
CA ASP A 13 7.34 8.81 -7.61
C ASP A 13 6.62 7.59 -7.07
N VAL A 14 5.29 7.67 -6.89
CA VAL A 14 4.47 6.55 -6.46
C VAL A 14 4.47 5.43 -7.50
N LEU A 15 4.36 5.74 -8.78
CA LEU A 15 4.44 4.76 -9.86
C LEU A 15 5.78 4.03 -9.85
N ARG A 16 6.90 4.76 -9.74
CA ARG A 16 8.24 4.14 -9.66
C ARG A 16 8.40 3.24 -8.44
N VAL A 17 7.88 3.66 -7.29
CA VAL A 17 7.89 2.85 -6.07
C VAL A 17 7.00 1.62 -6.27
N LYS A 18 5.80 1.79 -6.83
CA LYS A 18 4.89 0.69 -7.18
C LYS A 18 5.61 -0.33 -8.05
N GLU A 19 6.12 0.05 -9.23
CA GLU A 19 6.81 -0.86 -10.17
C GLU A 19 8.03 -1.55 -9.53
N LYS A 20 8.80 -0.82 -8.72
CA LYS A 20 9.97 -1.38 -8.03
C LYS A 20 9.59 -2.48 -7.04
N TYR A 21 8.50 -2.31 -6.30
CA TYR A 21 8.06 -3.27 -5.29
C TYR A 21 6.96 -4.21 -5.81
N GLU A 22 6.35 -3.94 -6.96
CA GLU A 22 5.22 -4.69 -7.53
C GLU A 22 5.59 -6.14 -7.77
N ASN A 23 6.71 -6.41 -8.44
CA ASN A 23 7.19 -7.77 -8.65
C ASN A 23 7.47 -8.50 -7.33
N HIS A 24 8.01 -7.79 -6.34
CA HIS A 24 8.28 -8.37 -5.03
C HIS A 24 6.99 -8.65 -4.26
N LEU A 25 6.02 -7.74 -4.30
CA LEU A 25 4.72 -7.89 -3.64
C LEU A 25 3.90 -9.00 -4.30
N LEU A 26 3.83 -9.05 -5.63
CA LEU A 26 3.17 -10.12 -6.39
C LEU A 26 3.84 -11.49 -6.20
N SER A 27 5.12 -11.53 -5.83
CA SER A 27 5.80 -12.78 -5.46
C SER A 27 5.34 -13.34 -4.10
N LEU A 28 4.66 -12.53 -3.27
CA LEU A 28 4.15 -12.98 -1.98
C LEU A 28 2.87 -13.78 -2.20
N ALA A 29 2.81 -14.99 -1.64
CA ALA A 29 1.67 -15.89 -1.80
C ALA A 29 0.31 -15.33 -1.34
N ASN A 30 0.31 -14.30 -0.47
CA ASN A 30 -0.92 -13.71 0.05
C ASN A 30 -1.38 -12.46 -0.73
N VAL A 31 -0.57 -11.96 -1.67
CA VAL A 31 -0.90 -10.74 -2.44
C VAL A 31 -1.67 -11.13 -3.68
N VAL A 32 -2.86 -10.55 -3.82
CA VAL A 32 -3.76 -10.73 -4.96
C VAL A 32 -3.50 -9.65 -6.02
N GLY A 33 -3.16 -8.43 -5.60
CA GLY A 33 -2.89 -7.34 -6.53
C GLY A 33 -2.28 -6.10 -5.88
N VAL A 34 -1.72 -5.23 -6.71
CA VAL A 34 -1.15 -3.95 -6.28
C VAL A 34 -1.71 -2.82 -7.15
N GLY A 35 -2.27 -1.81 -6.52
CA GLY A 35 -2.81 -0.61 -7.14
C GLY A 35 -2.20 0.67 -6.58
N ILE A 36 -2.52 1.78 -7.22
CA ILE A 36 -2.22 3.13 -6.72
C ILE A 36 -3.53 3.85 -6.48
N GLY A 37 -3.64 4.54 -5.36
CA GLY A 37 -4.85 5.24 -4.97
C GLY A 37 -4.55 6.52 -4.23
N TYR A 38 -5.57 7.36 -4.08
CA TYR A 38 -5.50 8.54 -3.23
C TYR A 38 -5.97 8.18 -1.82
N LYS A 39 -5.27 8.70 -0.81
CA LYS A 39 -5.70 8.55 0.57
C LYS A 39 -6.86 9.49 0.86
N THR A 40 -7.95 8.94 1.38
CA THR A 40 -9.05 9.73 1.91
C THR A 40 -8.81 10.00 3.40
N ILE A 41 -8.83 11.27 3.81
CA ILE A 41 -8.75 11.67 5.22
C ILE A 41 -9.99 12.52 5.52
N GLN A 42 -10.79 12.12 6.51
CA GLN A 42 -12.00 12.86 6.92
C GLN A 42 -12.96 13.16 5.75
N ASN A 43 -13.28 12.16 4.92
CA ASN A 43 -14.12 12.31 3.72
C ASN A 43 -13.58 13.23 2.61
N VAL A 44 -12.35 13.73 2.75
CA VAL A 44 -11.67 14.50 1.71
C VAL A 44 -10.65 13.59 1.03
N ILE A 45 -10.82 13.38 -0.29
CA ILE A 45 -9.79 12.76 -1.12
C ILE A 45 -8.58 13.70 -1.04
N THR A 46 -7.51 13.24 -0.40
CA THR A 46 -6.29 14.03 -0.32
C THR A 46 -5.42 13.74 -1.54
N ASN A 47 -4.61 14.71 -1.97
CA ASN A 47 -3.60 14.50 -3.01
C ASN A 47 -2.43 13.59 -2.56
N ARG A 48 -2.58 12.82 -1.48
CA ARG A 48 -1.59 11.85 -1.02
C ARG A 48 -1.82 10.56 -1.78
N LEU A 49 -0.96 10.29 -2.75
CA LEU A 49 -0.91 8.97 -3.37
C LEU A 49 -0.33 7.94 -2.40
N CYS A 50 -1.01 6.80 -2.34
CA CYS A 50 -0.60 5.62 -1.60
C CYS A 50 -0.63 4.40 -2.52
N ILE A 51 0.17 3.40 -2.16
CA ILE A 51 0.17 2.10 -2.82
C ILE A 51 -0.86 1.24 -2.10
N LYS A 52 -1.90 0.82 -2.82
CA LYS A 52 -2.89 -0.13 -2.32
C LYS A 52 -2.42 -1.54 -2.62
N VAL A 53 -2.32 -2.38 -1.62
CA VAL A 53 -1.99 -3.80 -1.77
C VAL A 53 -3.20 -4.60 -1.36
N TYR A 54 -3.73 -5.36 -2.32
CA TYR A 54 -4.83 -6.27 -2.11
C TYR A 54 -4.27 -7.64 -1.71
N VAL A 55 -4.66 -8.10 -0.53
CA VAL A 55 -4.28 -9.42 -0.01
C VAL A 55 -5.50 -10.32 0.11
N GLU A 56 -5.31 -11.63 -0.04
CA GLU A 56 -6.40 -12.60 0.07
C GLU A 56 -6.90 -12.70 1.52
N ASN A 57 -5.97 -12.76 2.48
CA ASN A 57 -6.27 -12.86 3.90
C ASN A 57 -5.33 -11.95 4.71
N LYS A 58 -5.87 -11.18 5.68
CA LYS A 58 -5.03 -10.39 6.61
C LYS A 58 -4.42 -11.29 7.68
N ILE A 59 -3.17 -11.68 7.46
CA ILE A 59 -2.39 -12.44 8.45
C ILE A 59 -1.77 -11.49 9.47
N PRO A 60 -1.93 -11.72 10.79
CA PRO A 60 -1.28 -10.93 11.81
C PRO A 60 0.25 -10.95 11.69
N LEU A 61 0.91 -9.82 11.97
CA LEU A 61 2.38 -9.68 11.88
C LEU A 61 3.16 -10.72 12.71
N VAL A 62 2.55 -11.23 13.78
CA VAL A 62 3.12 -12.27 14.66
C VAL A 62 3.25 -13.60 13.93
N ARG A 63 2.32 -13.89 13.02
CA ARG A 63 2.28 -15.13 12.23
C ARG A 63 2.88 -14.94 10.82
N LEU A 64 3.24 -13.70 10.47
CA LEU A 64 3.80 -13.34 9.18
C LEU A 64 5.34 -13.39 9.23
N ALA A 65 5.93 -14.16 8.32
CA ALA A 65 7.38 -14.19 8.14
C ALA A 65 7.90 -12.78 7.86
N LYS A 66 9.09 -12.42 8.38
CA LYS A 66 9.69 -11.10 8.17
C LYS A 66 9.80 -10.74 6.67
N ALA A 67 10.06 -11.74 5.82
CA ALA A 67 10.13 -11.59 4.37
C ALA A 67 8.79 -11.24 3.70
N GLN A 68 7.66 -11.60 4.32
CA GLN A 68 6.32 -11.32 3.80
C GLN A 68 5.69 -10.05 4.41
N ARG A 69 6.37 -9.40 5.36
CA ARG A 69 5.85 -8.16 5.96
C ARG A 69 5.91 -7.03 4.97
N ILE A 70 4.75 -6.47 4.68
CA ILE A 70 4.61 -5.25 3.91
C ILE A 70 4.78 -4.08 4.89
N PRO A 71 5.85 -3.26 4.80
CA PRO A 71 5.96 -2.05 5.58
C PRO A 71 4.82 -1.09 5.19
N GLY A 72 4.24 -0.38 6.16
CA GLY A 72 3.18 0.59 5.91
C GLY A 72 3.62 1.87 5.16
N LYS A 73 4.91 1.93 4.75
CA LYS A 73 5.49 3.06 4.04
C LYS A 73 6.72 2.61 3.25
N PHE A 74 6.74 2.86 1.94
CA PHE A 74 7.88 2.63 1.05
C PHE A 74 8.36 3.97 0.49
N ASN A 75 9.64 4.34 0.67
CA ASN A 75 10.24 5.50 0.00
C ASN A 75 9.43 6.82 0.11
N ASN A 76 8.82 7.09 1.26
CA ASN A 76 7.89 8.21 1.53
C ASN A 76 6.46 8.08 0.99
N VAL A 77 6.14 6.98 0.32
CA VAL A 77 4.80 6.63 -0.14
C VAL A 77 4.15 5.72 0.90
N GLU A 78 2.96 6.08 1.34
CA GLU A 78 2.20 5.26 2.27
C GLU A 78 1.68 4.00 1.57
N THR A 79 1.63 2.90 2.31
CA THR A 79 1.17 1.61 1.80
C THR A 79 -0.07 1.23 2.57
N ASP A 80 -1.15 1.00 1.85
CA ASP A 80 -2.43 0.61 2.40
C ASP A 80 -2.70 -0.84 2.03
N VAL A 81 -2.95 -1.68 3.04
CA VAL A 81 -3.16 -3.12 2.83
C VAL A 81 -4.64 -3.41 3.05
N GLU A 82 -5.34 -3.67 1.94
CA GLU A 82 -6.76 -4.01 1.92
C GLU A 82 -6.92 -5.51 1.72
N GLU A 83 -7.77 -6.12 2.54
CA GLU A 83 -8.15 -7.51 2.37
C GLU A 83 -9.31 -7.54 1.39
N THR A 84 -9.10 -8.13 0.21
CA THR A 84 -10.17 -8.26 -0.78
C THR A 84 -11.03 -9.50 -0.53
N GLY A 85 -10.60 -10.40 0.36
CA GLY A 85 -11.20 -11.72 0.56
C GLY A 85 -11.10 -12.59 -0.69
N LYS A 86 -11.65 -13.81 -0.64
CA LYS A 86 -11.88 -14.59 -1.87
C LYS A 86 -13.00 -13.90 -2.66
N LEU A 87 -12.67 -13.23 -3.75
CA LEU A 87 -13.64 -12.90 -4.79
C LEU A 87 -14.23 -14.23 -5.29
N LYS A 88 -15.34 -14.66 -4.71
CA LYS A 88 -16.17 -15.72 -5.27
C LYS A 88 -17.05 -15.07 -6.32
N ALA A 89 -16.78 -15.40 -7.58
CA ALA A 89 -17.69 -15.15 -8.70
C ALA A 89 -18.94 -16.04 -8.56
#